data_AF-A0A0W7W7M0-F1
#
_entry.id   AF-A0A0W7W7M0-F1
#
_cell.length_a   1.000
_cell.length_b   1.000
_cell.length_c   1.000
_cell.angle_alpha   90.00
_cell.angle_beta   90.00
_cell.angle_gamma   90.00
#
_symmetry.space_group_name_H-M   'P 1'
#
loop_
_entity.id
_entity.type
_entity.pdbx_description
1 polymer ?
#
loop_
_entity_poly.entity_id
_entity_poly.type
_entity_poly.pdbx_seq_one_letter_code
_entity_poly.pdbx_strand_id
1 'polypeptide(L)'
;MIIGGVLLPVSVVLFMWVMASSWNDLPVSFPSHWGKDGVDSFLPPQAFINTQAIAAGVAALVSTGIALGNLTSGAWSPLSRGFTAVAVGVTASIALGFFVLLLRSRGLSTAEVIDLGGGAGIAGVGGGFVVFLTAALLVLPRGEYR
;
A
#
# COMPACT_ATOMS: atom_id res chain seq x y z
N MET A 1 -2.47 -16.94 14.48
CA MET A 1 -1.47 -15.88 14.25
C MET A 1 -0.84 -15.94 12.86
N ILE A 2 -0.42 -17.10 12.33
CA ILE A 2 0.24 -17.23 11.01
C ILE A 2 -0.60 -16.65 9.85
N ILE A 3 -1.89 -17.01 9.79
CA ILE A 3 -2.82 -16.53 8.75
C ILE A 3 -2.94 -14.99 8.78
N GLY A 4 -2.89 -14.38 9.97
CA GLY A 4 -3.00 -12.94 10.13
C GLY A 4 -1.82 -12.18 9.52
N GLY A 5 -0.59 -12.69 9.67
CA GLY A 5 0.60 -12.07 9.06
C GLY A 5 0.66 -12.25 7.54
N VAL A 6 0.14 -13.38 7.04
CA VAL A 6 0.10 -13.71 5.61
C VAL A 6 -0.96 -12.91 4.86
N LEU A 7 -2.14 -12.71 5.46
CA LEU A 7 -3.24 -11.96 4.84
C LEU A 7 -3.15 -10.45 5.06
N LEU A 8 -2.25 -9.99 5.94
CA LEU A 8 -2.08 -8.57 6.28
C LEU A 8 -1.98 -7.66 5.05
N PRO A 9 -1.18 -7.97 4.00
CA PRO A 9 -1.08 -7.11 2.82
C PRO A 9 -2.43 -6.93 2.12
N VAL A 10 -3.18 -8.02 1.94
CA VAL A 10 -4.49 -8.00 1.26
C VAL A 10 -5.51 -7.24 2.10
N SER A 11 -5.55 -7.48 3.41
CA SER A 11 -6.47 -6.78 4.31
C SER A 11 -6.23 -5.28 4.33
N VAL A 12 -4.98 -4.83 4.27
CA VAL A 12 -4.60 -3.41 4.23
C VAL A 12 -5.08 -2.74 2.96
N VAL A 13 -4.81 -3.36 1.81
CA VAL A 13 -5.24 -2.83 0.50
C VAL A 13 -6.75 -2.72 0.43
N LEU A 14 -7.47 -3.77 0.84
CA LEU A 14 -8.93 -3.78 0.86
C LEU A 14 -9.49 -2.72 1.80
N PHE A 15 -8.95 -2.63 3.01
CA PHE A 15 -9.39 -1.62 3.98
C PHE A 15 -9.22 -0.20 3.44
N MET A 16 -8.05 0.12 2.87
CA MET A 16 -7.78 1.44 2.30
C MET A 16 -8.66 1.74 1.10
N TRP A 17 -8.89 0.75 0.24
CA TRP A 17 -9.80 0.91 -0.91
C TRP A 17 -11.23 1.18 -0.46
N VAL A 18 -11.76 0.43 0.52
CA VAL A 18 -13.11 0.65 1.06
C VAL A 18 -13.22 2.05 1.69
N MET A 19 -12.25 2.42 2.53
CA MET A 19 -12.24 3.73 3.19
C MET A 19 -12.18 4.87 2.17
N ALA A 20 -11.24 4.82 1.22
CA ALA A 20 -11.09 5.86 0.21
C ALA A 20 -12.32 5.96 -0.72
N SER A 21 -12.91 4.83 -1.10
CA SER A 21 -14.12 4.79 -1.94
C SER A 21 -15.37 5.32 -1.24
N SER A 22 -15.33 5.48 0.09
CA SER A 22 -16.44 6.06 0.87
C SER A 22 -16.39 7.59 0.98
N TRP A 23 -15.30 8.22 0.53
CA TRP A 23 -15.12 9.67 0.63
C TRP A 23 -15.82 10.40 -0.51
N ASN A 24 -16.71 11.33 -0.13
CA ASN A 24 -17.48 12.16 -1.08
C ASN A 24 -16.91 13.57 -1.24
N ASP A 25 -15.87 13.90 -0.47
CA ASP A 25 -15.24 15.22 -0.38
C ASP A 25 -13.87 15.25 -1.07
N LEU A 26 -13.63 14.37 -2.04
CA LEU A 26 -12.42 14.36 -2.84
C LEU A 26 -12.48 15.41 -3.97
N PRO A 27 -11.33 15.93 -4.45
CA PRO A 27 -11.28 16.82 -5.60
C PRO A 27 -11.92 16.17 -6.83
N VAL A 28 -12.37 16.98 -7.79
CA VAL A 28 -13.02 16.48 -9.02
C VAL A 28 -12.08 15.62 -9.87
N SER A 29 -10.77 15.84 -9.76
CA SER A 29 -9.76 15.06 -10.48
C SER A 29 -8.43 15.01 -9.73
N PHE A 30 -7.67 13.94 -9.97
CA PHE A 30 -6.34 13.72 -9.43
C PHE A 30 -5.28 13.70 -10.53
N PRO A 31 -4.09 14.26 -10.30
CA PRO A 31 -2.96 14.10 -11.20
C PRO A 31 -2.56 12.62 -11.26
N SER A 32 -2.59 12.03 -12.45
CA SER A 32 -2.22 10.63 -12.68
C SER A 32 -0.87 10.47 -13.37
N HIS A 33 -0.38 11.52 -14.04
CA HIS A 33 0.93 11.54 -14.68
C HIS A 33 1.54 12.93 -14.57
N TRP A 34 2.82 12.99 -14.18
CA TRP A 34 3.63 14.19 -14.21
C TRP A 34 4.65 14.11 -15.36
N GLY A 35 4.58 15.08 -16.26
CA GLY A 35 5.50 15.25 -17.38
C GLY A 35 6.51 16.36 -17.16
N LYS A 36 7.09 16.83 -18.29
CA LYS A 36 8.11 17.89 -18.29
C LYS A 36 7.53 19.26 -17.89
N ASP A 37 6.27 19.53 -18.22
CA ASP A 37 5.65 20.85 -18.05
C ASP A 37 4.60 20.88 -16.91
N GLY A 38 4.52 19.81 -16.10
CA GLY A 38 3.57 19.70 -15.00
C GLY A 38 2.75 18.41 -15.06
N VAL A 39 1.45 18.50 -14.82
CA VAL A 39 0.53 17.35 -14.84
C VAL A 39 0.00 17.15 -16.26
N ASP A 40 0.30 16.01 -16.88
CA ASP A 40 -0.11 15.72 -18.26
C ASP A 40 -1.45 14.98 -18.35
N SER A 41 -1.85 14.29 -17.27
CA SER A 41 -3.10 13.54 -17.25
C SER A 41 -3.77 13.56 -15.89
N PHE A 42 -5.08 13.46 -15.93
CA PHE A 42 -5.94 13.45 -14.76
C PHE A 42 -6.87 12.25 -14.78
N LEU A 43 -7.18 11.74 -13.59
CA LEU A 43 -8.19 10.71 -13.40
C LEU A 43 -9.29 11.20 -12.45
N PRO A 44 -10.56 10.81 -12.69
CA PRO A 44 -11.60 10.92 -11.67
C PRO A 44 -11.19 10.16 -10.39
N PRO A 45 -11.67 10.58 -9.20
CA PRO A 45 -11.29 9.99 -7.92
C PRO A 45 -11.42 8.47 -7.88
N GLN A 46 -12.54 7.92 -8.32
CA GLN A 46 -12.73 6.47 -8.29
C GLN A 46 -11.79 5.73 -9.23
N ALA A 47 -11.49 6.30 -10.40
CA ALA A 47 -10.54 5.70 -11.34
C ALA A 47 -9.13 5.71 -10.72
N PHE A 48 -8.71 6.82 -10.10
CA PHE A 48 -7.44 6.91 -9.39
C PHE A 48 -7.37 5.89 -8.25
N ILE A 49 -8.38 5.84 -7.37
CA ILE A 49 -8.47 4.88 -6.25
C ILE A 49 -8.35 3.44 -6.77
N ASN A 50 -9.07 3.08 -7.83
CA ASN A 50 -9.04 1.74 -8.39
C ASN A 50 -7.67 1.39 -8.98
N THR A 51 -7.04 2.30 -9.73
CA THR A 51 -5.70 2.07 -10.30
C THR A 51 -4.68 1.81 -9.20
N GLN A 52 -4.70 2.60 -8.12
CA GLN A 52 -3.77 2.41 -7.00
C GLN A 52 -4.07 1.13 -6.21
N ALA A 53 -5.35 0.81 -6.00
CA ALA A 53 -5.75 -0.43 -5.34
C ALA A 53 -5.36 -1.68 -6.14
N ILE A 54 -5.42 -1.63 -7.48
CA ILE A 54 -4.94 -2.72 -8.36
C ILE A 54 -3.43 -2.87 -8.20
N ALA A 55 -2.66 -1.79 -8.29
CA ALA A 55 -1.21 -1.84 -8.13
C ALA A 55 -0.80 -2.43 -6.78
N ALA A 56 -1.39 -1.93 -5.69
CA ALA A 56 -1.15 -2.46 -4.34
C ALA A 56 -1.67 -3.89 -4.18
N GLY A 57 -2.80 -4.24 -4.80
CA GLY A 57 -3.39 -5.58 -4.78
C GLY A 57 -2.51 -6.63 -5.45
N VAL A 58 -1.90 -6.31 -6.59
CA VAL A 58 -0.92 -7.19 -7.25
C VAL A 58 0.27 -7.44 -6.33
N ALA A 59 0.82 -6.38 -5.72
CA ALA A 59 1.91 -6.50 -4.75
C ALA A 59 1.51 -7.35 -3.53
N ALA A 60 0.28 -7.17 -3.03
CA ALA A 60 -0.27 -7.95 -1.93
C ALA A 60 -0.38 -9.44 -2.28
N LEU A 61 -0.90 -9.77 -3.46
CA LEU A 61 -1.05 -11.15 -3.92
C LEU A 61 0.30 -11.85 -4.08
N VAL A 62 1.28 -11.17 -4.69
CA VAL A 62 2.65 -11.71 -4.84
C VAL A 62 3.28 -11.95 -3.46
N SER A 63 3.20 -10.97 -2.55
CA SER A 63 3.75 -11.09 -1.19
C SER A 63 3.10 -12.23 -0.40
N THR A 64 1.78 -12.34 -0.48
CA THR A 64 0.99 -13.41 0.16
C THR A 64 1.34 -14.77 -0.43
N GLY A 65 1.48 -14.87 -1.75
CA GLY A 65 1.85 -16.10 -2.44
C GLY A 65 3.24 -16.61 -2.05
N ILE A 66 4.23 -15.72 -1.97
CA ILE A 66 5.58 -16.06 -1.50
C ILE A 66 5.52 -16.56 -0.04
N ALA A 67 4.80 -15.87 0.83
CA ALA A 67 4.65 -16.26 2.23
C ALA A 67 4.02 -17.64 2.37
N LEU A 68 2.92 -17.89 1.64
CA LEU A 68 2.24 -19.18 1.61
C LEU A 68 3.15 -20.29 1.06
N GLY A 69 3.83 -20.06 -0.05
CA GLY A 69 4.74 -21.04 -0.65
C GLY A 69 5.89 -21.43 0.29
N ASN A 70 6.46 -20.47 1.03
CA ASN A 70 7.49 -20.75 2.03
C ASN A 70 6.96 -21.53 3.24
N LEU A 71 5.71 -21.28 3.65
CA LEU A 71 5.07 -22.00 4.75
C LEU A 71 4.71 -23.44 4.35
N THR A 72 4.15 -23.64 3.15
CA THR A 72 3.69 -24.97 2.71
C THR A 72 4.83 -25.90 2.31
N SER A 73 5.96 -25.37 1.82
CA SER A 73 7.16 -26.14 1.50
C SER A 73 8.01 -26.52 2.72
N GLY A 74 7.65 -26.05 3.92
CA GLY A 74 8.47 -26.24 5.12
C GLY A 74 9.80 -25.48 5.11
N ALA A 75 10.00 -24.56 4.15
CA ALA A 75 11.20 -23.72 4.00
C ALA A 75 11.18 -22.46 4.88
N TRP A 76 10.46 -22.50 6.00
CA TRP A 76 10.25 -21.35 6.86
C TRP A 76 11.47 -21.08 7.76
N SER A 77 12.34 -20.19 7.30
CA SER A 77 13.55 -19.76 8.01
C SER A 77 13.44 -18.30 8.50
N PRO A 78 14.35 -17.82 9.36
CA PRO A 78 14.42 -16.40 9.71
C PRO A 78 14.61 -15.50 8.49
N LEU A 79 15.30 -15.99 7.45
CA LEU A 79 15.46 -15.27 6.18
C LEU A 79 14.13 -15.16 5.43
N SER A 80 13.39 -16.26 5.31
CA SER A 80 12.04 -16.29 4.69
C SER A 80 11.07 -15.36 5.42
N ARG A 81 11.14 -15.31 6.76
CA ARG A 81 10.39 -14.35 7.58
C ARG A 81 10.78 -12.90 7.27
N GLY A 82 12.06 -12.60 7.19
CA GLY A 82 12.57 -11.26 6.86
C GLY A 82 12.09 -10.78 5.49
N PHE A 83 12.27 -11.61 4.45
CA PHE A 83 11.78 -11.29 3.11
C PHE A 83 10.27 -11.09 3.07
N THR A 84 9.50 -11.96 3.74
CA THR A 84 8.05 -11.82 3.83
C THR A 84 7.64 -10.51 4.50
N ALA A 85 8.31 -10.13 5.59
CA ALA A 85 8.03 -8.88 6.29
C ALA A 85 8.38 -7.64 5.44
N VAL A 86 9.48 -7.68 4.67
CA VAL A 86 9.82 -6.62 3.71
C VAL A 86 8.76 -6.52 2.62
N ALA A 87 8.33 -7.65 2.06
CA ALA A 87 7.28 -7.68 1.02
C ALA A 87 5.95 -7.09 1.51
N VAL A 88 5.56 -7.42 2.76
CA VAL A 88 4.40 -6.82 3.45
C VAL A 88 4.60 -5.31 3.61
N GLY A 89 5.77 -4.87 4.09
CA GLY A 89 6.12 -3.46 4.23
C GLY A 89 6.03 -2.69 2.91
N VAL A 90 6.58 -3.22 1.82
CA VAL A 90 6.52 -2.61 0.48
C VAL A 90 5.07 -2.48 0.01
N THR A 91 4.28 -3.54 0.15
CA THR A 91 2.86 -3.51 -0.24
C THR A 91 2.09 -2.44 0.54
N ALA A 92 2.30 -2.38 1.86
CA ALA A 92 1.68 -1.36 2.70
C ALA A 92 2.16 0.05 2.35
N SER A 93 3.41 0.22 1.94
CA SER A 93 3.97 1.52 1.50
C SER A 93 3.25 2.05 0.27
N ILE A 94 3.02 1.17 -0.71
CA ILE A 94 2.28 1.50 -1.94
C ILE A 94 0.85 1.92 -1.54
N ALA A 95 0.15 1.08 -0.77
CA ALA A 95 -1.21 1.37 -0.36
C ALA A 95 -1.34 2.68 0.47
N LEU A 96 -0.47 2.87 1.46
CA LEU A 96 -0.49 4.04 2.35
C LEU A 96 -0.02 5.32 1.69
N GLY A 97 0.95 5.26 0.79
CA GLY A 97 1.39 6.44 0.04
C GLY A 97 0.21 7.09 -0.67
N PHE A 98 -0.57 6.31 -1.39
CA PHE A 98 -1.75 6.81 -2.08
C PHE A 98 -2.90 7.13 -1.13
N PHE A 99 -3.13 6.31 -0.11
CA PHE A 99 -4.19 6.58 0.86
C PHE A 99 -3.96 7.90 1.61
N VAL A 100 -2.73 8.19 2.03
CA VAL A 100 -2.40 9.45 2.73
C VAL A 100 -2.52 10.65 1.78
N LEU A 101 -2.12 10.51 0.52
CA LEU A 101 -2.34 11.55 -0.49
C LEU A 101 -3.84 11.84 -0.67
N LEU A 102 -4.66 10.79 -0.78
CA LEU A 102 -6.13 10.92 -0.86
C LEU A 102 -6.71 11.55 0.42
N LEU A 103 -6.24 11.13 1.60
CA LEU A 103 -6.69 11.69 2.88
C LEU A 103 -6.39 13.19 2.99
N ARG A 104 -5.21 13.60 2.54
CA ARG A 104 -4.75 15.00 2.60
C ARG A 104 -5.38 15.89 1.53
N SER A 105 -5.96 15.30 0.49
CA SER A 105 -6.66 16.04 -0.58
C SER A 105 -8.15 16.23 -0.34
N ARG A 106 -8.70 15.65 0.74
CA ARG A 106 -10.10 15.86 1.11
C ARG A 106 -10.40 17.33 1.39
N GLY A 107 -11.48 17.83 0.81
CA GLY A 107 -11.90 19.23 0.89
C GLY A 107 -11.06 20.18 0.03
N LEU A 108 -10.06 19.70 -0.70
CA LEU A 108 -9.23 20.51 -1.58
C LEU A 108 -9.79 20.53 -3.01
N SER A 109 -9.50 21.61 -3.72
CA SER A 109 -9.66 21.70 -5.16
C SER A 109 -8.56 20.93 -5.89
N THR A 110 -8.78 20.60 -7.17
CA THR A 110 -7.75 19.97 -8.01
C THR A 110 -6.46 20.80 -8.07
N ALA A 111 -6.56 22.13 -8.14
CA ALA A 111 -5.39 23.02 -8.17
C ALA A 111 -4.55 22.90 -6.89
N GLU A 112 -5.19 22.93 -5.73
CA GLU A 112 -4.51 22.78 -4.43
C GLU A 112 -3.86 21.40 -4.28
N VAL A 113 -4.41 20.36 -4.90
CA VAL A 113 -3.81 19.01 -4.90
C VAL A 113 -2.56 18.94 -5.78
N ILE A 114 -2.54 19.68 -6.89
CA ILE A 114 -1.33 19.83 -7.71
C ILE A 114 -0.23 20.52 -6.88
N ASP A 115 -0.58 21.59 -6.17
CA ASP A 115 0.35 22.36 -5.33
C ASP A 115 0.84 21.57 -4.11
N LEU A 116 -0.01 20.71 -3.54
CA LEU A 116 0.38 19.77 -2.47
C LEU A 116 1.51 18.82 -2.94
N GLY A 117 1.53 18.51 -4.24
CA GLY A 117 2.50 17.62 -4.86
C GLY A 117 2.52 16.21 -4.24
N GLY A 118 3.64 15.51 -4.44
CA GLY A 118 3.83 14.14 -3.94
C GLY A 118 4.23 14.03 -2.46
N GLY A 119 4.46 15.15 -1.76
CA GLY A 119 5.08 15.16 -0.43
C GLY A 119 4.28 14.41 0.64
N ALA A 120 2.96 14.58 0.64
CA ALA A 120 2.07 13.83 1.53
C ALA A 120 2.13 12.31 1.29
N GLY A 121 2.26 11.90 0.02
CA GLY A 121 2.42 10.50 -0.35
C GLY A 121 3.73 9.90 0.16
N ILE A 122 4.83 10.65 0.13
CA ILE A 122 6.14 10.18 0.62
C ILE A 122 6.09 9.83 2.11
N ALA A 123 5.43 10.65 2.93
CA ALA A 123 5.24 10.36 4.35
C ALA A 123 4.41 9.08 4.56
N GLY A 124 3.36 8.89 3.74
CA GLY A 124 2.55 7.66 3.73
C GLY A 124 3.35 6.42 3.34
N VAL A 125 4.24 6.53 2.34
CA VAL A 125 5.14 5.45 1.92
C VAL A 125 6.05 5.03 3.07
N GLY A 126 6.77 5.99 3.67
CA GLY A 126 7.71 5.69 4.75
C GLY A 126 7.03 5.14 6.00
N GLY A 127 5.94 5.78 6.43
CA GLY A 127 5.16 5.33 7.58
C GLY A 127 4.55 3.94 7.35
N GLY A 128 4.01 3.71 6.16
CA GLY A 128 3.45 2.41 5.78
C GLY A 128 4.47 1.29 5.75
N PHE A 129 5.66 1.54 5.22
CA PHE A 129 6.75 0.58 5.25
C PHE A 129 7.07 0.15 6.68
N VAL A 130 7.41 1.12 7.54
CA VAL A 130 7.95 0.85 8.87
C VAL A 130 6.91 0.17 9.77
N VAL A 131 5.67 0.68 9.76
CA VAL A 131 4.59 0.14 10.61
C VAL A 131 4.28 -1.30 10.22
N PHE A 132 4.10 -1.60 8.94
CA PHE A 132 3.65 -2.92 8.50
C PHE A 132 4.78 -3.94 8.43
N LEU A 133 6.03 -3.51 8.15
CA LEU A 133 7.20 -4.36 8.34
C LEU A 133 7.32 -4.80 9.80
N THR A 134 7.19 -3.86 10.74
CA THR A 134 7.28 -4.16 12.18
C THR A 134 6.13 -5.07 12.61
N ALA A 135 4.90 -4.77 12.20
CA ALA A 135 3.73 -5.62 12.47
C ALA A 135 3.91 -7.04 11.90
N ALA A 136 4.39 -7.17 10.67
CA ALA A 136 4.67 -8.46 10.06
C ALA A 136 5.73 -9.24 10.85
N LEU A 137 6.83 -8.61 11.25
CA LEU A 137 7.84 -9.25 12.10
C LEU A 137 7.25 -9.74 13.43
N LEU A 138 6.33 -8.99 14.04
CA LEU A 138 5.72 -9.37 15.32
C LEU A 138 4.75 -10.56 15.19
N VAL A 139 4.02 -10.65 14.07
CA VAL A 139 2.97 -11.66 13.87
C VAL A 139 3.46 -12.93 13.18
N LEU A 140 4.47 -12.82 12.31
CA LEU A 140 5.03 -13.96 11.58
C LEU A 140 5.86 -14.86 12.50
N PRO A 141 5.74 -16.20 12.34
CA PRO A 141 6.45 -17.15 13.19
C PRO A 141 7.97 -16.99 13.06
N ARG A 142 8.69 -17.04 14.19
CA ARG A 142 10.17 -17.05 14.22
C ARG A 142 10.61 -18.39 13.64
N GLY A 143 11.05 -18.41 12.37
CA GLY A 143 11.52 -19.64 11.74
C GLY A 143 12.77 -20.20 12.42
N GLU A 144 13.09 -21.45 12.14
CA GLU A 144 14.30 -22.11 12.63
C GLU A 144 15.30 -22.22 11.48
N TYR A 145 16.60 -22.01 11.76
CA TYR A 145 17.63 -22.42 10.82
C TYR A 145 17.71 -23.95 10.89
N ARG A 146 17.26 -24.61 9.82
CA ARG A 146 17.48 -26.04 9.60
C ARG A 146 18.71 -26.23 8.73
#